data_AF-A0AAD5JQL6-F1
#
_entry.id   AF-A0AAD5JQL6-F1
#
_cell.length_a   1.000
_cell.length_b   1.000
_cell.length_c   1.000
_cell.angle_alpha   90.00
_cell.angle_beta   90.00
_cell.angle_gamma   90.00
#
_symmetry.space_group_name_H-M   'P 1'
#
loop_
_entity.id
_entity.type
_entity.pdbx_description
1 polymer ?
#
loop_
_entity_poly.entity_id
_entity_poly.type
_entity_poly.pdbx_seq_one_letter_code
_entity_poly.pdbx_strand_id
1 'polypeptide(L)'
;MATPQTAPPINNVFLKDMKPGQRGITSEVIVIKKEAEPVVTREGDTIYKYVIADKTGSMSSIIWHIFGKYVRIGDILRVQDW
;
A
#
# COMPACT_ATOMS: atom_id res chain seq x y z
N MET A 1 -17.86 15.50 -30.60
CA MET A 1 -16.57 15.61 -29.88
C MET A 1 -16.83 15.14 -28.46
N ALA A 2 -16.19 14.05 -28.01
CA ALA A 2 -16.37 13.53 -26.66
C ALA A 2 -15.55 14.38 -25.68
N THR A 3 -16.20 14.87 -24.63
CA THR A 3 -15.54 15.61 -23.54
C THR A 3 -14.52 14.69 -22.87
N PRO A 4 -13.30 15.14 -22.53
CA PRO A 4 -12.38 14.33 -21.76
C PRO A 4 -13.03 14.05 -20.41
N GLN A 5 -13.29 12.78 -20.11
CA GLN A 5 -13.74 12.40 -18.79
C GLN A 5 -12.57 12.62 -17.84
N THR A 6 -12.57 13.75 -17.14
CA THR A 6 -11.62 14.03 -16.07
C THR A 6 -11.69 12.89 -15.07
N ALA A 7 -10.58 12.19 -14.86
CA ALA A 7 -10.49 11.14 -13.85
C ALA A 7 -11.04 11.69 -12.52
N PRO A 8 -11.81 10.89 -11.76
CA PRO A 8 -12.32 11.34 -10.47
C PRO A 8 -11.15 11.83 -9.61
N PRO A 9 -11.37 12.86 -8.78
CA PRO A 9 -10.31 13.40 -7.93
C PRO A 9 -9.74 12.27 -7.06
N ILE A 10 -8.45 11.98 -7.24
CA ILE A 10 -7.75 10.97 -6.46
C ILE A 10 -7.69 11.51 -5.03
N ASN A 11 -8.37 10.84 -4.11
CA ASN A 11 -8.29 11.18 -2.69
C ASN A 11 -6.96 10.67 -2.15
N ASN A 12 -5.90 11.45 -2.36
CA ASN A 12 -4.58 11.21 -1.82
C ASN A 12 -4.59 11.52 -0.31
N VAL A 13 -4.48 10.48 0.50
CA VAL A 13 -4.51 10.57 1.97
C VAL A 13 -3.11 10.27 2.51
N PHE A 14 -2.61 11.14 3.39
CA PHE A 14 -1.39 10.88 4.15
C PHE A 14 -1.63 9.84 5.23
N LEU A 15 -0.59 9.11 5.60
CA LEU A 15 -0.66 8.04 6.60
C LEU A 15 -1.24 8.51 7.93
N LYS A 16 -0.89 9.73 8.40
CA LYS A 16 -1.43 10.30 9.64
C LYS A 16 -2.94 10.56 9.63
N ASP A 17 -3.53 10.68 8.44
CA ASP A 17 -4.93 11.06 8.25
C ASP A 17 -5.82 9.83 7.92
N MET A 18 -5.22 8.64 7.76
CA MET A 18 -5.95 7.38 7.56
C MET A 18 -6.71 6.97 8.83
N LYS A 19 -7.96 6.53 8.65
CA LYS A 19 -8.81 6.06 9.75
C LYS A 19 -9.11 4.56 9.62
N PRO A 20 -9.24 3.83 10.73
CA PRO A 20 -9.70 2.44 10.70
C PRO A 20 -11.03 2.30 9.96
N GLY A 21 -11.11 1.35 9.02
CA GLY A 21 -12.32 1.06 8.24
C GLY A 21 -12.64 2.04 7.11
N GLN A 22 -11.82 3.08 6.91
CA GLN A 22 -11.94 3.97 5.77
C GLN A 22 -11.57 3.22 4.48
N ARG A 23 -12.37 3.41 3.42
CA ARG A 23 -12.20 2.77 2.11
C ARG A 23 -11.99 3.79 1.00
N GLY A 24 -11.56 3.34 -0.17
CA GLY A 24 -11.35 4.16 -1.36
C GLY A 24 -10.19 5.13 -1.20
N ILE A 25 -9.16 4.73 -0.44
CA ILE A 25 -7.99 5.58 -0.18
C ILE A 25 -6.93 5.35 -1.25
N THR A 26 -6.34 6.44 -1.73
CA THR A 26 -5.06 6.39 -2.45
C THR A 26 -3.95 7.01 -1.61
N SER A 27 -2.77 6.40 -1.59
CA SER A 27 -1.61 6.93 -0.88
C SER A 27 -0.30 6.58 -1.59
N GLU A 28 0.67 7.48 -1.50
CA GLU A 28 2.02 7.28 -2.03
C GLU A 28 2.99 7.14 -0.88
N VAL A 29 3.72 6.03 -0.86
CA VAL A 29 4.57 5.64 0.27
C VAL A 29 5.89 5.06 -0.20
N ILE A 30 6.94 5.21 0.59
CA ILE A 30 8.22 4.53 0.40
C ILE A 30 8.30 3.32 1.31
N VAL A 31 8.84 2.21 0.81
CA VAL A 31 9.12 1.01 1.61
C VAL A 31 10.44 1.22 2.35
N ILE A 32 10.40 1.26 3.69
CA ILE A 32 11.58 1.53 4.51
C ILE A 32 12.14 0.27 5.19
N LYS A 33 11.34 -0.78 5.31
CA LYS A 33 11.76 -2.06 5.91
C LYS A 33 10.95 -3.23 5.36
N LYS A 34 11.62 -4.37 5.18
CA LYS A 34 10.97 -5.68 5.01
C LYS A 34 10.99 -6.41 6.36
N GLU A 35 9.83 -6.84 6.83
CA GLU A 35 9.69 -7.56 8.09
C GLU A 35 9.77 -9.07 7.83
N ALA A 36 10.66 -9.77 8.56
CA ALA A 36 10.81 -11.22 8.61
C ALA A 36 10.71 -11.97 7.26
N GLU A 37 10.68 -13.31 7.33
CA GLU A 37 10.35 -14.14 6.18
C GLU A 37 8.83 -14.16 5.93
N PRO A 38 8.39 -14.37 4.68
CA PRO A 38 6.96 -14.44 4.35
C PRO A 38 6.25 -15.55 5.12
N VAL A 39 5.03 -15.27 5.57
CA VAL A 39 4.19 -16.25 6.27
C VAL A 39 3.23 -16.89 5.27
N VAL A 40 3.04 -18.21 5.35
CA VAL A 40 2.05 -18.93 4.55
C VAL A 40 0.83 -19.23 5.42
N THR A 41 -0.36 -18.84 4.97
CA THR A 41 -1.63 -19.13 5.67
C THR A 41 -1.99 -20.61 5.57
N ARG A 42 -2.99 -21.03 6.33
CA ARG A 42 -3.52 -22.41 6.27
C ARG A 42 -4.05 -22.76 4.87
N GLU A 43 -4.58 -21.76 4.18
CA GLU A 43 -5.14 -21.85 2.83
C GLU A 43 -4.05 -21.84 1.74
N GLY A 44 -2.78 -21.62 2.11
CA GLY A 44 -1.65 -21.59 1.19
C GLY A 44 -1.28 -20.20 0.67
N ASP A 45 -1.94 -19.15 1.16
CA ASP A 45 -1.65 -17.78 0.72
C ASP A 45 -0.38 -17.24 1.38
N THR A 46 0.48 -16.61 0.60
CA THR A 46 1.70 -16.01 1.13
C THR A 46 1.47 -14.55 1.51
N ILE A 47 1.91 -14.17 2.70
CA ILE A 47 1.79 -12.84 3.28
C ILE A 47 3.19 -12.26 3.47
N TYR A 48 3.43 -11.09 2.88
CA TYR A 48 4.66 -10.33 3.07
C TYR A 48 4.36 -9.09 3.90
N LYS A 49 5.12 -8.88 4.98
CA LYS A 49 4.97 -7.70 5.84
C LYS A 49 6.10 -6.70 5.56
N TYR A 50 5.72 -5.43 5.43
CA TYR A 50 6.63 -4.32 5.18
C TYR A 50 6.32 -3.17 6.14
N VAL A 51 7.30 -2.31 6.40
CA VAL A 51 7.06 -0.97 6.93
C VAL A 51 7.13 0.01 5.78
N ILE A 52 6.04 0.74 5.59
CA ILE A 52 5.89 1.81 4.59
C ILE A 52 5.83 3.15 5.30
N ALA A 53 6.27 4.22 4.65
CA ALA A 53 6.29 5.55 5.23
C ALA A 53 5.95 6.64 4.20
N ASP A 54 5.44 7.76 4.70
CA ASP A 54 5.37 9.02 3.99
C ASP A 54 6.00 10.13 4.86
N LYS A 55 5.86 11.39 4.45
CA LYS A 55 6.39 12.53 5.22
C LYS A 55 5.74 12.73 6.59
N THR A 56 4.64 12.04 6.89
CA THR A 56 3.83 12.20 8.09
C THR A 56 4.02 11.09 9.12
N GLY A 57 4.53 9.94 8.71
CA GLY A 57 4.79 8.82 9.61
C GLY A 57 5.06 7.51 8.86
N SER A 58 5.05 6.42 9.60
CA SER A 58 5.23 5.07 9.06
C SER A 58 4.18 4.12 9.60
N MET A 59 3.81 3.10 8.83
CA MET A 59 2.91 2.03 9.25
C MET A 59 3.34 0.66 8.72
N SER A 60 2.88 -0.40 9.37
CA SER A 60 2.99 -1.75 8.82
C SER A 60 1.99 -1.95 7.69
N SER A 61 2.43 -2.55 6.59
CA SER A 61 1.60 -2.95 5.46
C SER A 61 1.78 -4.45 5.17
N ILE A 62 0.72 -5.06 4.66
CA ILE A 62 0.67 -6.46 4.25
C ILE A 62 0.40 -6.51 2.75
N ILE A 63 1.23 -7.26 2.02
CA ILE A 63 1.05 -7.53 0.60
C ILE A 63 0.88 -9.03 0.40
N TRP A 64 -0.19 -9.39 -0.31
CA TRP A 64 -0.58 -10.78 -0.52
C TRP A 64 0.04 -11.38 -1.78
N HIS A 65 0.24 -12.69 -1.73
CA HIS A 65 0.70 -13.56 -2.81
C HIS A 65 1.99 -13.07 -3.47
N ILE A 66 2.14 -13.33 -4.78
CA ILE A 66 3.39 -13.15 -5.51
C ILE A 66 3.86 -11.69 -5.59
N PHE A 67 2.95 -10.71 -5.51
CA PHE A 67 3.31 -9.29 -5.59
C PHE A 67 4.23 -8.87 -4.45
N GLY A 68 4.02 -9.41 -3.26
CA GLY A 68 4.87 -9.13 -2.10
C GLY A 68 6.32 -9.55 -2.30
N LYS A 69 6.62 -10.52 -3.18
CA LYS A 69 8.00 -10.98 -3.48
C LYS A 69 8.83 -9.93 -4.21
N TYR A 70 8.19 -9.08 -5.02
CA TYR A 70 8.89 -8.15 -5.90
C TYR A 70 9.21 -6.81 -5.23
N VAL A 71 8.56 -6.50 -4.11
CA VAL A 71 8.75 -5.26 -3.36
C VAL A 71 10.11 -5.25 -2.63
N ARG A 72 10.83 -4.14 -2.75
CA ARG A 72 12.14 -3.91 -2.14
C ARG A 72 12.14 -2.66 -1.28
N ILE A 73 13.10 -2.61 -0.35
CA ILE A 73 13.38 -1.41 0.43
C ILE A 73 13.83 -0.31 -0.53
N GLY A 74 13.24 0.88 -0.40
CA GLY A 74 13.46 2.03 -1.28
C GLY A 74 12.42 2.20 -2.39
N ASP A 75 11.61 1.18 -2.67
CA ASP A 75 10.54 1.31 -3.67
C ASP A 75 9.50 2.34 -3.24
N ILE A 76 9.04 3.16 -4.18
CA ILE A 76 7.89 4.06 -4.00
C ILE A 76 6.66 3.35 -4.57
N LEU A 77 5.69 3.11 -3.71
CA LEU A 77 4.44 2.45 -4.04
C LEU A 77 3.30 3.46 -4.05
N ARG A 78 2.43 3.36 -5.05
CA ARG A 78 1.10 3.98 -5.01
C ARG A 78 0.07 2.91 -4.67
N VAL A 79 -0.47 2.97 -3.46
CA VAL A 79 -1.54 2.09 -2.99
C VAL A 79 -2.87 2.73 -3.35
N GLN A 80 -3.77 1.98 -4.00
CA GLN A 80 -5.07 2.47 -4.47
C GLN A 80 -6.18 1.53 -4.00
N ASP A 81 -7.39 2.06 -3.89
CA ASP A 81 -8.61 1.34 -3.54
C ASP A 81 -8.51 0.48 -2.27
N TRP A 82 -7.80 1.02 -1.26
CA TRP A 82 -7.74 0.41 0.06
C TRP A 82 -9.09 0.40 0.76
#